data_AF-A0A960FWN3-F1
#
_entry.id   AF-A0A960FWN3-F1
#
_cell.length_a   1.000
_cell.length_b   1.000
_cell.length_c   1.000
_cell.angle_alpha   90.00
_cell.angle_beta   90.00
_cell.angle_gamma   90.00
#
_symmetry.space_group_name_H-M   'P 1'
#
loop_
_entity.id
_entity.type
_entity.pdbx_description
1 polymer ?
#
loop_
_entity_poly.entity_id
_entity_poly.type
_entity_poly.pdbx_seq_one_letter_code
_entity_poly.pdbx_strand_id
1 'polypeptide(L)'
;MSNGQTTADRIFFGGPILTVDDDRLTVEALAVADGVIAGLGSLTDVSLLRGPDTEMVDLGGATLVPGFIDGHAHFLGFGSQAVGANLLAAPDGNV
;
A
#
# COMPACT_ATOMS: atom_id res chain seq x y z
N MET A 1 15.06 -2.20 -24.81
CA MET A 1 13.96 -2.61 -23.92
C MET A 1 14.36 -3.98 -23.37
N SER A 2 14.90 -4.05 -22.15
CA SER A 2 15.44 -5.31 -21.64
C SER A 2 14.29 -6.25 -21.28
N ASN A 3 14.23 -7.36 -21.99
CA ASN A 3 13.35 -8.50 -21.72
C ASN A 3 13.94 -9.34 -20.56
N GLY A 4 14.28 -8.69 -19.46
CA GLY A 4 14.74 -9.36 -18.23
C GLY A 4 13.56 -9.50 -17.30
N GLN A 5 13.29 -10.69 -16.78
CA GLN A 5 12.27 -10.85 -15.75
C GLN A 5 12.58 -9.92 -14.59
N THR A 6 11.68 -8.96 -14.34
CA THR A 6 11.80 -8.02 -13.23
C THR A 6 11.70 -8.81 -11.93
N THR A 7 12.82 -8.98 -11.24
CA THR A 7 12.85 -9.53 -9.89
C THR A 7 12.23 -8.52 -8.93
N ALA A 8 11.34 -8.99 -8.06
CA ALA A 8 10.68 -8.15 -7.07
C ALA A 8 11.61 -7.86 -5.88
N ASP A 9 11.57 -6.65 -5.34
CA ASP A 9 12.18 -6.31 -4.05
C ASP A 9 11.30 -6.85 -2.91
N ARG A 10 9.98 -6.73 -3.06
CA ARG A 10 8.98 -7.15 -2.07
C ARG A 10 7.79 -7.84 -2.72
N ILE A 11 7.28 -8.88 -2.07
CA ILE A 11 6.00 -9.52 -2.42
C ILE A 11 5.11 -9.55 -1.17
N PHE A 12 3.95 -8.90 -1.26
CA PHE A 12 2.93 -8.88 -0.21
C PHE A 12 1.89 -9.98 -0.47
N PHE A 13 1.48 -10.71 0.56
CA PHE A 13 0.49 -11.80 0.48
C PHE A 13 -0.15 -12.08 1.85
N GLY A 14 -1.09 -13.02 1.92
CA GLY A 14 -1.62 -13.51 3.22
C GLY A 14 -2.68 -12.62 3.87
N GLY A 15 -3.25 -11.67 3.12
CA GLY A 15 -4.37 -10.82 3.54
C GLY A 15 -5.08 -10.22 2.32
N PRO A 16 -6.21 -9.52 2.52
CA PRO A 16 -6.92 -8.87 1.41
C PRO A 16 -6.05 -7.76 0.80
N ILE A 17 -5.87 -7.77 -0.52
CA ILE A 17 -5.19 -6.68 -1.24
C ILE A 17 -6.22 -6.02 -2.14
N LEU A 18 -6.58 -4.78 -1.83
CA LEU A 18 -7.51 -3.97 -2.61
C LEU A 18 -6.71 -3.10 -3.58
N THR A 19 -6.98 -3.22 -4.88
CA THR A 19 -6.32 -2.41 -5.92
C THR A 19 -7.11 -1.14 -6.23
N VAL A 20 -8.43 -1.17 -6.01
CA VAL A 20 -9.38 -0.14 -6.45
C VAL A 20 -9.36 0.04 -7.98
N ASP A 21 -9.01 -1.03 -8.70
CA ASP A 21 -9.13 -1.18 -10.15
C ASP A 21 -10.43 -1.93 -10.47
N ASP A 22 -11.31 -1.35 -11.28
CA ASP A 22 -12.62 -1.92 -11.62
C ASP A 22 -12.50 -3.33 -12.25
N ASP A 23 -11.46 -3.58 -13.03
CA ASP A 23 -11.23 -4.87 -13.68
C ASP A 23 -10.71 -5.92 -12.71
N ARG A 24 -10.11 -5.49 -11.59
CA ARG A 24 -9.43 -6.38 -10.65
C ARG A 24 -9.39 -5.81 -9.24
N LEU A 25 -10.56 -5.58 -8.64
CA LEU A 25 -10.73 -4.92 -7.34
C LEU A 25 -9.90 -5.54 -6.21
N THR A 26 -9.67 -6.86 -6.25
CA THR A 26 -8.90 -7.59 -5.24
C THR A 26 -7.90 -8.58 -5.86
N VAL A 27 -6.77 -8.78 -5.19
CA VAL A 27 -5.76 -9.80 -5.55
C VAL A 27 -5.24 -10.57 -4.34
N GLU A 28 -4.59 -11.71 -4.57
CA GLU A 28 -3.98 -12.53 -3.50
C GLU A 28 -2.55 -12.09 -3.17
N ALA A 29 -1.84 -11.54 -4.15
CA ALA A 29 -0.47 -11.05 -3.98
C ALA A 29 -0.15 -9.86 -4.88
N LEU A 30 0.84 -9.07 -4.44
CA LEU A 30 1.36 -7.90 -5.16
C LEU A 30 2.88 -7.84 -5.00
N ALA A 31 3.59 -7.69 -6.13
CA ALA A 31 5.04 -7.53 -6.20
C ALA A 31 5.42 -6.07 -6.50
N VAL A 32 6.43 -5.57 -5.79
CA VAL A 32 7.05 -4.27 -6.02
C VAL A 32 8.50 -4.46 -6.44
N ALA A 33 8.91 -3.73 -7.48
CA ALA A 33 10.30 -3.60 -7.90
C ALA A 33 10.61 -2.12 -8.18
N ASP A 34 11.69 -1.61 -7.61
CA ASP A 34 12.12 -0.21 -7.73
C ASP A 34 10.99 0.81 -7.45
N GLY A 35 10.20 0.53 -6.41
CA GLY A 35 9.07 1.36 -6.00
C GLY A 35 7.85 1.30 -6.94
N VAL A 36 7.87 0.47 -7.98
CA VAL A 36 6.77 0.29 -8.93
C VAL A 36 6.13 -1.08 -8.76
N ILE A 37 4.80 -1.17 -8.96
CA ILE A 37 4.10 -2.45 -8.97
C ILE A 37 4.55 -3.25 -10.21
N ALA A 38 5.28 -4.33 -9.99
CA ALA A 38 5.84 -5.19 -11.04
C ALA A 38 4.89 -6.33 -11.42
N GLY A 39 3.97 -6.70 -10.53
CA GLY A 39 2.98 -7.73 -10.77
C GLY A 39 1.93 -7.80 -9.68
N LEU A 40 0.73 -8.25 -10.02
CA LEU A 40 -0.39 -8.44 -9.10
C LEU A 40 -1.28 -9.58 -9.63
N GLY A 41 -1.91 -10.34 -8.74
CA GLY A 41 -2.77 -11.46 -9.13
C GLY A 41 -2.78 -12.58 -8.11
N SER A 42 -2.74 -13.83 -8.59
CA SER A 42 -2.64 -15.00 -7.72
C SER A 42 -1.26 -15.03 -7.02
N LEU A 43 -1.20 -15.60 -5.83
CA LEU A 43 0.09 -15.78 -5.14
C LEU A 43 1.07 -16.61 -5.97
N THR A 44 0.56 -17.63 -6.66
CA THR A 44 1.36 -18.51 -7.50
C THR A 44 2.05 -17.74 -8.63
N ASP A 45 1.31 -16.91 -9.36
CA ASP A 45 1.84 -16.17 -10.51
C ASP A 45 2.83 -15.09 -10.07
N VAL A 46 2.50 -14.35 -9.01
CA VAL A 46 3.35 -13.28 -8.49
C VAL A 46 4.64 -13.84 -7.87
N SER A 47 4.58 -15.03 -7.26
CA SER A 47 5.77 -15.71 -6.70
C SER A 47 6.82 -16.06 -7.76
N LEU A 48 6.47 -16.08 -9.05
CA LEU A 48 7.45 -16.27 -10.14
C LEU A 48 8.41 -15.08 -10.26
N LEU A 49 8.07 -13.91 -9.72
CA LEU A 49 8.93 -12.71 -9.70
C LEU A 49 9.91 -12.73 -8.52
N ARG A 50 9.83 -13.73 -7.64
CA ARG A 50 10.70 -13.86 -6.46
C ARG A 50 12.13 -14.20 -6.89
N GLY A 51 13.08 -13.40 -6.41
CA GLY A 51 14.52 -13.65 -6.46
C GLY A 51 15.12 -13.98 -5.09
N PRO A 52 16.44 -14.15 -5.03
CA PRO A 52 17.14 -14.51 -3.79
C PRO A 52 17.01 -13.45 -2.69
N ASP A 53 16.92 -12.17 -3.08
CA ASP A 53 16.86 -11.03 -2.15
C ASP A 53 15.44 -10.48 -1.96
N THR A 54 14.42 -11.10 -2.57
CA THR A 54 13.03 -10.67 -2.43
C THR A 54 12.53 -10.89 -1.01
N GLU A 55 12.05 -9.81 -0.40
CA GLU A 55 11.37 -9.85 0.89
C GLU A 55 9.92 -10.34 0.71
N MET A 56 9.57 -11.44 1.39
CA MET A 56 8.21 -11.96 1.42
C MET A 56 7.49 -11.37 2.65
N VAL A 57 6.46 -10.58 2.42
CA VAL A 57 5.69 -9.88 3.47
C VAL A 57 4.32 -10.54 3.63
N ASP A 58 4.18 -11.37 4.66
CA ASP A 58 2.88 -11.90 5.07
C ASP A 58 2.11 -10.82 5.85
N LEU A 59 0.93 -10.47 5.33
CA LEU A 59 0.05 -9.47 5.91
C LEU A 59 -0.70 -9.99 7.15
N GLY A 60 -0.69 -11.30 7.42
CA GLY A 60 -1.32 -11.89 8.60
C GLY A 60 -2.82 -11.59 8.69
N GLY A 61 -3.50 -11.52 7.54
CA GLY A 61 -4.91 -11.15 7.43
C GLY A 61 -5.21 -9.65 7.41
N ALA A 62 -4.20 -8.78 7.58
CA ALA A 62 -4.38 -7.34 7.43
C ALA A 62 -4.63 -6.96 5.95
N THR A 63 -5.36 -5.86 5.74
CA THR A 63 -5.70 -5.38 4.40
C THR A 63 -4.63 -4.43 3.86
N LEU A 64 -4.13 -4.70 2.65
CA LEU A 64 -3.33 -3.74 1.87
C LEU A 64 -4.26 -2.93 0.97
N VAL A 65 -4.10 -1.60 0.99
CA VAL A 65 -4.85 -0.64 0.17
C VAL A 65 -3.91 0.34 -0.51
N PRO A 66 -4.33 1.05 -1.58
CA PRO A 66 -3.55 2.15 -2.11
C PRO A 66 -3.32 3.21 -1.03
N GLY A 67 -2.16 3.88 -1.08
CA GLY A 67 -1.89 5.00 -0.19
C GLY A 67 -2.94 6.10 -0.37
N PHE A 68 -3.36 6.71 0.74
CA PHE A 68 -4.33 7.80 0.68
C PHE A 68 -3.72 9.04 0.01
N ILE A 69 -4.48 9.65 -0.90
CA ILE A 69 -4.13 10.88 -1.58
C ILE A 69 -5.10 11.97 -1.12
N ASP A 70 -4.58 12.97 -0.41
CA ASP A 70 -5.33 14.17 -0.07
C ASP A 70 -5.30 15.15 -1.26
N GLY A 71 -6.43 15.31 -1.93
CA GLY A 71 -6.57 16.19 -3.10
C GLY A 71 -6.57 17.68 -2.76
N HIS A 72 -6.79 18.06 -1.50
CA HIS A 72 -6.80 19.45 -1.09
C HIS A 72 -6.56 19.62 0.42
N ALA A 73 -5.36 20.09 0.77
CA ALA A 73 -4.92 20.29 2.14
C ALA A 73 -4.40 21.70 2.42
N HIS A 74 -4.68 22.21 3.61
CA HIS A 74 -3.97 23.36 4.19
C HIS A 74 -2.77 22.88 5.01
N PHE A 75 -1.79 22.27 4.35
CA PHE A 75 -0.71 21.51 5.01
C PHE A 75 0.07 22.31 6.07
N LEU A 76 0.37 23.59 5.80
CA LEU A 76 1.08 24.45 6.74
C LEU A 76 0.28 24.77 8.01
N GLY A 77 -1.06 24.74 7.94
CA GLY A 77 -1.92 24.99 9.09
C GLY A 77 -1.98 23.81 10.07
N PHE A 78 -1.89 22.58 9.57
CA PHE A 78 -2.04 21.37 10.39
C PHE A 78 -1.05 21.31 11.56
N GLY A 79 0.22 21.62 11.31
CA GLY A 79 1.23 21.61 12.36
C GLY A 79 0.88 22.57 13.51
N SER A 80 0.48 23.80 13.19
CA SER A 80 0.07 24.78 14.19
C SER A 80 -1.20 24.40 14.95
N GLN A 81 -2.16 23.76 14.27
CA GLN A 81 -3.40 23.29 14.89
C GLN A 81 -3.14 22.13 15.86
N ALA A 82 -2.26 21.19 15.49
CA ALA A 82 -1.98 20.00 16.28
C ALA A 82 -1.21 20.28 17.59
N VAL A 83 -0.41 21.35 17.65
CA VAL A 83 0.41 21.69 18.83
C VAL A 83 -0.20 22.80 19.69
N GLY A 84 -1.24 23.48 19.20
CA GLY A 84 -1.96 24.49 19.95
C GLY A 84 -2.82 23.90 21.07
N ALA A 85 -3.17 24.71 22.06
CA ALA A 85 -4.15 24.30 23.06
C ALA A 85 -5.51 24.04 22.38
N ASN A 86 -6.07 22.85 22.57
CA ASN A 86 -7.40 22.54 22.08
C ASN A 86 -8.46 23.27 22.91
N LEU A 87 -9.12 24.26 22.29
CA LEU A 87 -10.23 25.03 22.87
C LEU A 87 -11.56 24.73 22.17
N LEU A 88 -11.62 23.70 21.33
CA LEU A 88 -12.83 23.31 20.61
C LEU A 88 -13.85 22.69 21.59
N ALA A 89 -15.13 22.90 21.31
CA ALA A 89 -16.21 22.31 22.09
C ALA A 89 -16.26 20.80 21.83
N ALA A 90 -16.56 20.01 22.86
CA ALA A 90 -16.63 18.56 22.72
C ALA A 90 -17.81 18.11 21.82
N PRO A 91 -17.64 17.02 21.04
CA PRO A 91 -16.39 16.28 20.85
C PRO A 91 -15.51 16.92 19.76
N ASP A 92 -14.22 17.09 20.07
CA ASP A 92 -13.17 17.35 19.10
C ASP A 92 -12.09 16.28 19.28
N GLY A 93 -12.17 15.25 18.42
CA GLY A 93 -11.52 13.96 18.63
C GLY A 93 -12.14 13.11 19.76
N ASN A 94 -11.89 11.79 19.72
CA ASN A 94 -12.53 10.69 20.51
C ASN A 94 -13.61 9.89 19.75
N VAL A 95 -13.27 9.46 18.54
CA VAL A 95 -13.90 8.32 17.84
C VAL A 95 -12.84 7.27 17.52
#